data_AF-A0A2Z5UC23-F1
#
_entry.id   AF-A0A2Z5UC23-F1
#
_cell.length_a   1.000
_cell.length_b   1.000
_cell.length_c   1.000
_cell.angle_alpha   90.00
_cell.angle_beta   90.00
_cell.angle_gamma   90.00
#
_symmetry.space_group_name_H-M   'P 1'
#
loop_
_entity.id
_entity.type
_entity.pdbx_description
1 polymer ?
#
loop_
_entity_poly.entity_id
_entity_poly.type
_entity_poly.pdbx_seq_one_letter_code
_entity_poly.pdbx_strand_id
1 'polypeptide(L)'
;MSTRPSDADLDAAITATFERRRTAIPTEKPPGLSAEMVDDEVKKRQWRAYAASVELENVSLESIIDKVWGLVGPSCARIVAKAAETA
;
A
#
# COMPACT_ATOMS: atom_id res chain seq x y z
N MET A 1 -5.12 15.03 17.10
CA MET A 1 -5.94 13.81 16.96
C MET A 1 -5.88 13.40 15.49
N SER A 2 -5.03 12.45 15.11
CA SER A 2 -4.97 11.99 13.71
C SER A 2 -6.00 10.87 13.56
N THR A 3 -7.18 11.21 13.07
CA THR A 3 -8.26 10.25 12.81
C THR A 3 -7.86 9.41 11.60
N ARG A 4 -7.80 8.08 11.77
CA ARG A 4 -7.62 7.15 10.65
C ARG A 4 -8.71 7.43 9.61
N PRO A 5 -8.40 7.56 8.31
CA PRO A 5 -9.43 7.75 7.28
C PRO A 5 -10.46 6.63 7.37
N SER A 6 -11.73 6.96 7.14
CA SER A 6 -12.75 5.93 7.02
C SER A 6 -12.47 5.07 5.79
N ASP A 7 -13.02 3.86 5.77
CA ASP A 7 -12.89 2.96 4.62
C ASP A 7 -13.39 3.61 3.32
N ALA A 8 -14.46 4.42 3.40
CA ALA A 8 -14.99 5.16 2.26
C ALA A 8 -14.04 6.30 1.80
N ASP A 9 -13.42 7.02 2.73
CA ASP A 9 -12.44 8.07 2.41
C ASP A 9 -11.20 7.47 1.74
N LEU A 10 -10.76 6.30 2.23
CA LEU A 10 -9.63 5.59 1.66
C LEU A 10 -9.95 5.08 0.25
N ASP A 11 -11.14 4.53 0.04
CA ASP A 11 -11.58 4.05 -1.27
C ASP A 11 -11.63 5.20 -2.29
N ALA A 12 -12.17 6.35 -1.89
CA ALA A 12 -12.22 7.55 -2.73
C ALA A 12 -10.81 8.09 -3.06
N ALA A 13 -9.92 8.15 -2.07
CA ALA A 13 -8.55 8.64 -2.26
C ALA A 13 -7.73 7.73 -3.18
N ILE A 14 -7.88 6.40 -3.04
CA ILE A 14 -7.24 5.42 -3.92
C ILE A 14 -7.77 5.59 -5.34
N THR A 15 -9.10 5.61 -5.53
CA THR A 15 -9.72 5.77 -6.84
C THR A 15 -9.20 7.03 -7.56
N ALA A 16 -9.27 8.19 -6.89
CA ALA A 16 -8.79 9.45 -7.44
C ALA A 16 -7.29 9.43 -7.79
N THR A 17 -6.46 8.74 -7.00
CA THR A 17 -5.02 8.62 -7.26
C THR A 17 -4.73 7.81 -8.52
N PHE A 18 -5.41 6.68 -8.69
CA PHE A 18 -5.23 5.79 -9.83
C PHE A 18 -5.82 6.37 -11.12
N GLU A 19 -6.98 7.03 -11.04
CA GLU A 19 -7.56 7.79 -12.16
C GLU A 19 -6.63 8.91 -12.63
N ARG A 20 -6.09 9.71 -11.71
CA ARG A 20 -5.13 10.79 -12.04
C ARG A 20 -3.88 10.25 -12.72
N ARG A 21 -3.39 9.07 -12.31
CA ARG A 21 -2.23 8.41 -12.91
C ARG A 21 -2.57 7.64 -14.19
N ARG A 22 -3.85 7.51 -14.55
CA ARG A 22 -4.36 6.69 -15.66
C ARG A 22 -3.84 5.25 -15.60
N THR A 23 -3.80 4.70 -14.40
CA THR A 23 -3.37 3.33 -14.12
C THR A 23 -4.53 2.56 -13.50
N ALA A 24 -4.69 1.28 -13.85
CA ALA A 24 -5.70 0.43 -13.23
C ALA A 24 -5.41 0.22 -11.74
N ILE A 25 -6.47 0.11 -10.94
CA ILE A 25 -6.37 -0.26 -9.52
C ILE A 25 -5.96 -1.74 -9.45
N PRO A 26 -4.94 -2.09 -8.66
CA PRO A 26 -4.43 -3.45 -8.60
C PRO A 26 -5.45 -4.40 -7.93
N THR A 27 -5.65 -5.56 -8.54
CA THR A 27 -6.47 -6.66 -7.99
C THR A 27 -5.68 -7.55 -7.03
N GLU A 28 -4.36 -7.55 -7.16
CA GLU A 28 -3.43 -8.37 -6.38
C GLU A 28 -2.31 -7.51 -5.79
N LYS A 29 -1.54 -8.07 -4.85
CA LYS A 29 -0.42 -7.35 -4.21
C LYS A 29 0.59 -6.94 -5.29
N PRO A 30 0.86 -5.64 -5.49
CA PRO A 30 1.73 -5.19 -6.57
C PRO A 30 3.20 -5.58 -6.32
N PRO A 31 4.06 -5.62 -7.36
CA PRO A 31 5.48 -5.97 -7.23
C PRO A 31 6.24 -5.08 -6.23
N GLY A 32 5.87 -3.80 -6.11
CA GLY A 32 6.45 -2.89 -5.12
C GLY A 32 6.13 -3.22 -3.66
N LEU A 33 5.25 -4.20 -3.43
CA LEU A 33 4.87 -4.75 -2.13
C LEU A 33 5.05 -6.28 -2.10
N SER A 34 5.76 -6.89 -3.06
CA SER A 34 5.95 -8.34 -3.13
C SER A 34 7.11 -8.82 -2.25
N ALA A 35 7.25 -10.15 -2.12
CA ALA A 35 8.41 -10.75 -1.47
C ALA A 35 9.72 -10.39 -2.20
N GLU A 36 9.70 -10.22 -3.53
CA GLU A 36 10.89 -9.81 -4.29
C GLU A 36 11.40 -8.42 -3.86
N MET A 37 10.50 -7.48 -3.53
CA MET A 37 10.87 -6.18 -2.97
C MET A 37 11.49 -6.33 -1.57
N VAL A 38 11.00 -7.28 -0.78
CA VAL A 38 11.56 -7.58 0.54
C VAL A 38 12.95 -8.17 0.40
N ASP A 39 13.16 -9.11 -0.51
CA ASP A 39 14.41 -9.86 -0.67
C ASP A 39 15.55 -9.06 -1.30
N ASP A 40 15.26 -7.91 -1.92
CA ASP A 40 16.27 -7.00 -2.44
C ASP A 40 17.08 -6.36 -1.28
N GLU A 41 18.35 -6.77 -1.18
CA GLU A 41 19.29 -6.29 -0.16
C GLU A 41 19.54 -4.77 -0.23
N VAL A 42 19.46 -4.16 -1.41
CA VAL A 42 19.57 -2.70 -1.57
C VAL A 42 18.36 -2.03 -0.92
N LYS A 43 17.15 -2.56 -1.14
CA LYS A 43 15.91 -2.04 -0.53
C LYS A 43 15.90 -2.22 0.98
N LYS A 44 16.32 -3.39 1.50
CA LYS A 44 16.48 -3.61 2.94
C LYS A 44 17.44 -2.59 3.56
N ARG A 45 18.56 -2.30 2.90
CA ARG A 45 19.53 -1.31 3.38
C ARG A 45 18.96 0.11 3.37
N GLN A 46 18.27 0.50 2.30
CA GLN A 46 17.59 1.79 2.22
C GLN A 46 16.52 1.95 3.30
N TRP A 47 15.72 0.90 3.53
CA TRP A 47 14.72 0.89 4.60
C TRP A 47 15.36 1.06 5.98
N ARG A 48 16.43 0.32 6.30
CA ARG A 48 17.14 0.47 7.59
C ARG A 48 17.65 1.90 7.80
N ALA A 49 18.24 2.51 6.76
CA ALA A 49 18.72 3.89 6.83
C ALA A 49 17.57 4.90 7.05
N TYR A 50 16.47 4.73 6.32
CA TYR A 50 15.27 5.54 6.48
C TYR A 50 14.65 5.38 7.88
N ALA A 51 14.43 4.14 8.31
CA ALA A 51 13.87 3.81 9.62
C ALA A 51 14.69 4.41 10.76
N ALA A 52 16.03 4.34 10.68
CA ALA A 52 16.90 5.02 11.63
C ALA A 52 16.74 6.55 11.61
N SER A 53 16.59 7.16 10.44
CA SER A 53 16.41 8.62 10.31
C SER A 53 15.09 9.14 10.90
N VAL A 54 14.08 8.28 11.02
CA VAL A 54 12.77 8.61 11.60
C VAL A 54 12.56 7.96 12.98
N GLU A 55 13.63 7.46 13.60
CA GLU A 55 13.62 6.81 14.93
C GLU A 55 12.64 5.62 15.02
N LEU A 56 12.41 4.94 13.90
CA LEU A 56 11.56 3.76 13.80
C LEU A 56 12.40 2.50 14.04
N GLU A 57 12.51 2.09 15.30
CA GLU A 57 13.28 0.91 15.69
C GLU A 57 12.51 -0.40 15.48
N ASN A 58 13.25 -1.48 15.18
CA ASN A 58 12.74 -2.86 15.12
C ASN A 58 11.60 -3.13 14.12
N VAL A 59 11.37 -2.25 13.14
CA VAL A 59 10.41 -2.51 12.04
C VAL A 59 11.16 -3.03 10.81
N SER A 60 10.86 -4.26 10.40
CA SER A 60 11.39 -4.84 9.17
C SER A 60 10.68 -4.29 7.93
N LEU A 61 11.38 -4.29 6.79
CA LEU A 61 10.80 -3.90 5.49
C LEU A 61 9.60 -4.78 5.13
N GLU A 62 9.68 -6.08 5.43
CA GLU A 62 8.58 -7.03 5.28
C GLU A 62 7.35 -6.63 6.10
N SER A 63 7.53 -6.38 7.40
CA SER A 63 6.43 -6.03 8.30
C SER A 63 5.71 -4.76 7.86
N ILE A 64 6.45 -3.74 7.40
CA ILE A 64 5.82 -2.52 6.92
C ILE A 64 5.11 -2.70 5.58
N ILE A 65 5.68 -3.48 4.65
CA ILE A 65 5.05 -3.79 3.37
C ILE A 65 3.72 -4.53 3.60
N ASP A 66 3.70 -5.49 4.52
CA ASP A 66 2.48 -6.22 4.86
C ASP A 66 1.45 -5.35 5.57
N LYS A 67 1.88 -4.44 6.47
CA LYS A 67 0.98 -3.45 7.08
C LYS A 67 0.39 -2.50 6.04
N VAL A 68 1.19 -2.02 5.08
CA VAL A 68 0.72 -1.14 4.00
C VAL A 68 -0.31 -1.87 3.15
N TRP A 69 -0.01 -3.09 2.70
CA TRP A 69 -0.97 -3.88 1.92
C TRP A 69 -2.21 -4.25 2.71
N GLY A 70 -2.09 -4.59 4.00
CA GLY A 70 -3.24 -4.84 4.87
C GLY A 70 -4.17 -3.64 5.03
N LEU A 71 -3.64 -2.42 4.88
CA LEU A 71 -4.43 -1.20 4.90
C LEU A 71 -5.12 -0.93 3.55
N VAL A 72 -4.40 -1.02 2.42
CA VAL A 72 -4.92 -0.61 1.10
C VAL A 72 -5.55 -1.74 0.28
N GLY A 73 -5.14 -2.99 0.52
CA GLY A 73 -5.62 -4.17 -0.20
C GLY A 73 -7.13 -4.38 -0.11
N PRO A 74 -7.76 -4.30 1.08
CA PRO A 74 -9.21 -4.38 1.20
C PRO A 74 -9.96 -3.30 0.41
N SER A 75 -9.42 -2.07 0.40
CA SER A 75 -9.96 -0.98 -0.41
C SER A 75 -9.86 -1.26 -1.90
N CYS A 76 -8.70 -1.72 -2.39
CA CYS A 76 -8.53 -2.12 -3.79
C CYS A 76 -9.57 -3.17 -4.20
N ALA A 77 -9.78 -4.21 -3.38
CA ALA A 77 -10.76 -5.26 -3.66
C ALA A 77 -12.19 -4.71 -3.72
N ARG A 78 -12.59 -3.85 -2.77
CA ARG A 78 -13.93 -3.22 -2.79
C ARG A 78 -14.16 -2.35 -4.02
N ILE A 79 -13.18 -1.53 -4.40
CA ILE A 79 -13.30 -0.66 -5.57
C ILE A 79 -13.44 -1.49 -6.85
N VAL A 80 -12.62 -2.54 -7.01
CA VAL A 80 -12.69 -3.45 -8.16
C VAL A 80 -14.03 -4.18 -8.21
N ALA A 81 -14.52 -4.70 -7.08
CA ALA A 81 -15.83 -5.37 -7.01
C ALA A 81 -16.96 -4.41 -7.42
N LYS A 82 -16.96 -3.18 -6.90
CA LYS A 82 -17.94 -2.15 -7.24
C LYS A 82 -17.88 -1.75 -8.72
N ALA A 83 -16.68 -1.68 -9.31
CA ALA A 83 -16.51 -1.41 -10.73
C ALA A 83 -17.09 -2.54 -11.61
N ALA A 84 -16.94 -3.79 -11.19
CA ALA A 84 -17.49 -4.95 -11.89
C ALA A 84 -19.03 -5.03 -11.80
N GLU A 85 -19.64 -4.53 -10.73
CA GLU A 85 -21.10 -4.46 -10.58
C GLU A 85 -21.76 -3.34 -11.42
N THR A 86 -20.98 -2.34 -11.83
CA THR A 86 -21.48 -1.16 -12.56
C THR A 86 -21.32 -1.31 -14.09
N ALA A 87 -20.59 -2.35 -14.54
CA ALA A 87 -20.29 -2.64 -15.95
C ALA A 87 -21.30 -3.63 -16.55
#